data_AF-A0A3L7WKT3-F1
#
_entry.id   AF-A0A3L7WKT3-F1
#
_cell.length_a   1.000
_cell.length_b   1.000
_cell.length_c   1.000
_cell.angle_alpha   90.00
_cell.angle_beta   90.00
_cell.angle_gamma   90.00
#
_symmetry.space_group_name_H-M   'P 1'
#
loop_
_entity.id
_entity.type
_entity.pdbx_description
1 polymer ?
#
loop_
_entity_poly.entity_id
_entity_poly.type
_entity_poly.pdbx_seq_one_letter_code
_entity_poly.pdbx_strand_id
1 'polypeptide(L)'
;MSKSTNAEARAEARRRSRIAAKERAERGDEPREAAVTPAAQIATGQSAQSGLGFRAAFRGSFGVAPIRDDLRQLPRLLRTRAFFVPLAAIAVTTAVATQQGVLSTSVAQLAVQSILLPPAFVIAFLAGMLTRRGSWLLGGIFGVITYGGALLVGSVGDLSALDATNPVRAFLEQNVAHAKDGGALAGDLYGVAVSGIFAGAFAGWYGRFLRSMSPARPSSRDLRRRDATQRKGGSRR
;
A
#
# COMPACT_ATOMS: atom_id res chain seq x y z
N MET A 1 -27.09 -5.06 32.27
CA MET A 1 -26.35 -6.01 33.13
C MET A 1 -26.31 -7.41 32.49
N SER A 2 -25.49 -7.69 31.46
CA SER A 2 -25.44 -9.02 30.79
C SER A 2 -24.03 -9.57 30.47
N LYS A 3 -22.97 -9.00 31.06
CA LYS A 3 -21.58 -9.44 30.82
C LYS A 3 -21.10 -10.57 31.76
N SER A 4 -21.72 -10.75 32.92
CA SER A 4 -21.35 -11.80 33.89
C SER A 4 -21.65 -13.20 33.37
N THR A 5 -22.79 -13.38 32.71
CA THR A 5 -23.28 -14.68 32.22
C THR A 5 -22.37 -15.34 31.17
N ASN A 6 -21.75 -14.54 30.29
CA ASN A 6 -20.82 -15.06 29.27
C ASN A 6 -19.45 -15.46 29.86
N ALA A 7 -19.01 -14.79 30.91
CA ALA A 7 -17.77 -15.13 31.61
C ALA A 7 -17.94 -16.41 32.44
N GLU A 8 -19.09 -16.53 33.11
CA GLU A 8 -19.49 -17.73 33.85
C GLU A 8 -19.66 -18.94 32.93
N ALA A 9 -20.37 -18.80 31.80
CA ALA A 9 -20.52 -19.88 30.81
C ALA A 9 -19.16 -20.38 30.26
N ARG A 10 -18.21 -19.45 30.05
CA ARG A 10 -16.84 -19.81 29.59
C ARG A 10 -16.01 -20.47 30.70
N ALA A 11 -16.18 -20.04 31.94
CA ALA A 11 -15.52 -20.66 33.09
C ALA A 11 -16.06 -22.09 33.33
N GLU A 12 -17.36 -22.28 33.17
CA GLU A 12 -18.05 -23.54 33.35
C GLU A 12 -17.71 -24.55 32.23
N ALA A 13 -17.58 -24.08 30.99
CA ALA A 13 -17.08 -24.88 29.87
C ALA A 13 -15.65 -25.40 30.12
N ARG A 14 -14.77 -24.56 30.68
CA ARG A 14 -13.39 -24.96 31.03
C ARG A 14 -13.34 -25.93 32.21
N ARG A 15 -14.25 -25.78 33.17
CA ARG A 15 -14.38 -26.72 34.29
C ARG A 15 -14.84 -28.09 33.80
N ARG A 16 -15.85 -28.14 32.93
CA ARG A 16 -16.34 -29.37 32.30
C ARG A 16 -15.28 -30.06 31.44
N SER A 17 -14.50 -29.31 30.67
CA SER A 17 -13.42 -29.89 29.85
C SER A 17 -12.29 -30.48 30.70
N ARG A 18 -11.98 -29.89 31.86
CA ARG A 18 -11.00 -30.44 32.81
C ARG A 18 -11.50 -31.70 33.51
N ILE A 19 -12.78 -31.76 33.86
CA ILE A 19 -13.40 -32.95 34.47
C ILE A 19 -13.44 -34.10 33.45
N ALA A 20 -13.90 -33.84 32.22
CA ALA A 20 -13.92 -34.85 31.16
C ALA A 20 -12.51 -35.33 30.77
N ALA A 21 -11.48 -34.48 30.84
CA ALA A 21 -10.10 -34.90 30.63
C ALA A 21 -9.56 -35.77 31.77
N LYS A 22 -9.97 -35.49 33.01
CA LYS A 22 -9.59 -36.29 34.19
C LYS A 22 -10.31 -37.64 34.21
N GLU A 23 -11.59 -37.69 33.87
CA GLU A 23 -12.36 -38.93 33.73
C GLU A 23 -11.82 -39.83 32.60
N ARG A 24 -11.36 -39.26 31.48
CA ARG A 24 -10.68 -40.04 30.42
C ARG A 24 -9.34 -40.61 30.87
N ALA A 25 -8.59 -39.86 31.68
CA ALA A 25 -7.33 -40.34 32.24
C ALA A 25 -7.55 -41.43 33.31
N GLU A 26 -8.61 -41.32 34.12
CA GLU A 26 -8.97 -42.31 35.15
C GLU A 26 -9.59 -43.58 34.56
N ARG A 27 -10.26 -43.50 33.41
CA ARG A 27 -10.81 -44.66 32.68
C ARG A 27 -9.73 -45.50 32.00
N GLY A 28 -8.47 -45.04 31.97
CA GLY A 28 -7.37 -45.78 31.35
C GLY A 28 -7.52 -45.97 29.84
N ASP A 29 -8.39 -45.20 29.19
CA ASP A 29 -8.50 -45.14 27.74
C ASP A 29 -7.27 -44.37 27.22
N GLU A 30 -6.18 -45.09 26.97
CA GLU A 30 -5.11 -44.57 26.13
C GLU A 30 -5.70 -44.21 24.76
N PRO A 31 -5.48 -42.97 24.26
CA PRO A 31 -5.84 -42.66 22.89
C PRO A 31 -5.04 -43.60 21.98
N ARG A 32 -5.75 -44.48 21.30
CA ARG A 32 -5.24 -45.35 20.23
C ARG A 32 -4.24 -44.56 19.39
N GLU A 33 -3.01 -45.03 19.39
CA GLU A 33 -1.88 -44.50 18.63
C GLU A 33 -2.19 -44.61 17.13
N ALA A 34 -2.97 -43.66 16.63
CA ALA A 34 -3.14 -43.42 15.21
C ALA A 34 -1.88 -42.68 14.74
N ALA A 35 -0.89 -43.46 14.32
CA ALA A 35 0.25 -43.09 13.48
C ALA A 35 0.61 -41.60 13.53
N VAL A 36 1.42 -41.23 14.52
CA VAL A 36 2.24 -40.02 14.43
C VAL A 36 3.24 -40.28 13.30
N THR A 37 2.83 -39.99 12.07
CA THR A 37 3.79 -39.63 11.03
C THR A 37 4.63 -38.52 11.65
N PRO A 38 5.98 -38.58 11.64
CA PRO A 38 6.78 -37.49 12.14
C PRO A 38 6.37 -36.26 11.35
N ALA A 39 5.54 -35.42 11.97
CA ALA A 39 5.26 -34.10 11.48
C ALA A 39 6.64 -33.45 11.47
N ALA A 40 7.22 -33.38 10.27
CA ALA A 40 8.42 -32.63 10.01
C ALA A 40 8.26 -31.34 10.78
N GLN A 41 9.11 -31.18 11.79
CA GLN A 41 9.29 -29.93 12.49
C GLN A 41 9.78 -28.94 11.45
N ILE A 42 8.84 -28.36 10.69
CA ILE A 42 8.99 -27.01 10.22
C ILE A 42 8.62 -26.16 11.43
N ALA A 43 9.48 -26.25 12.45
CA ALA A 43 9.95 -25.05 13.08
C ALA A 43 10.50 -24.19 11.94
N THR A 44 9.63 -23.39 11.32
CA THR A 44 10.09 -22.09 10.86
C THR A 44 10.46 -21.37 12.14
N GLY A 45 11.68 -21.63 12.60
CA GLY A 45 12.42 -20.64 13.32
C GLY A 45 12.15 -19.35 12.56
N GLN A 46 11.45 -18.44 13.21
CA GLN A 46 11.90 -17.06 13.19
C GLN A 46 13.36 -17.12 13.61
N SER A 47 14.23 -17.46 12.66
CA SER A 47 15.61 -17.08 12.72
C SER A 47 15.54 -15.60 13.01
N ALA A 48 16.17 -15.24 14.12
CA ALA A 48 16.46 -13.86 14.44
C ALA A 48 16.81 -13.17 13.12
N GLN A 49 16.04 -12.17 12.75
CA GLN A 49 16.24 -11.40 11.52
C GLN A 49 17.57 -10.63 11.65
N SER A 50 18.69 -11.33 11.60
CA SER A 50 19.92 -10.80 11.05
C SER A 50 19.55 -10.36 9.65
N GLY A 51 19.69 -9.05 9.39
CA GLY A 51 19.17 -8.39 8.20
C GLY A 51 19.30 -9.27 6.96
N LEU A 52 18.18 -9.53 6.30
CA LEU A 52 18.16 -10.22 5.01
C LEU A 52 19.17 -9.51 4.11
N GLY A 53 20.25 -10.19 3.72
CA GLY A 53 21.23 -9.63 2.80
C GLY A 53 20.53 -9.10 1.55
N PHE A 54 21.08 -8.04 0.93
CA PHE A 54 20.46 -7.31 -0.19
C PHE A 54 19.77 -8.21 -1.23
N ARG A 55 20.43 -9.30 -1.66
CA ARG A 55 19.89 -10.27 -2.63
C ARG A 55 18.66 -11.03 -2.11
N ALA A 56 18.64 -11.38 -0.82
CA ALA A 56 17.51 -12.07 -0.19
C ALA A 56 16.34 -11.12 0.05
N ALA A 57 16.62 -9.86 0.43
CA ALA A 57 15.61 -8.80 0.51
C ALA A 57 15.00 -8.48 -0.86
N PHE A 58 15.82 -8.42 -1.92
CA PHE A 58 15.40 -8.20 -3.30
C PHE A 58 14.55 -9.35 -3.83
N ARG A 59 14.96 -10.62 -3.66
CA ARG A 59 14.13 -11.77 -4.08
C ARG A 59 12.84 -11.87 -3.25
N GLY A 60 12.89 -11.54 -1.98
CA GLY A 60 11.73 -11.58 -1.08
C GLY A 60 10.72 -10.44 -1.27
N SER A 61 11.11 -9.35 -1.94
CA SER A 61 10.18 -8.26 -2.29
C SER A 61 9.37 -8.55 -3.55
N PHE A 62 9.72 -9.57 -4.34
CA PHE A 62 8.84 -10.10 -5.38
C PHE A 62 7.77 -10.99 -4.76
N GLY A 63 6.51 -10.70 -5.05
CA GLY A 63 5.38 -11.48 -4.58
C GLY A 63 4.23 -11.35 -5.55
N VAL A 64 3.43 -12.41 -5.68
CA VAL A 64 2.25 -12.42 -6.54
C VAL A 64 1.27 -11.36 -6.03
N ALA A 65 0.89 -10.41 -6.89
CA ALA A 65 -0.09 -9.40 -6.53
C ALA A 65 -1.45 -10.09 -6.32
N PRO A 66 -2.08 -10.00 -5.13
CA PRO A 66 -3.38 -10.60 -4.89
C PRO A 66 -4.47 -9.72 -5.51
N ILE A 67 -4.61 -9.78 -6.84
CA ILE A 67 -5.48 -8.91 -7.66
C ILE A 67 -6.90 -8.84 -7.08
N ARG A 68 -7.47 -9.99 -6.72
CA ARG A 68 -8.85 -10.09 -6.20
C ARG A 68 -9.01 -9.44 -4.82
N ASP A 69 -8.01 -9.59 -3.95
CA ASP A 69 -8.07 -9.02 -2.61
C ASP A 69 -7.81 -7.51 -2.64
N ASP A 70 -6.98 -7.03 -3.57
CA ASP A 70 -6.73 -5.61 -3.78
C ASP A 70 -7.99 -4.89 -4.28
N LEU A 71 -8.72 -5.48 -5.25
CA LEU A 71 -10.00 -4.94 -5.73
C LEU A 71 -11.06 -4.84 -4.63
N ARG A 72 -11.13 -5.83 -3.74
CA ARG A 72 -12.04 -5.81 -2.59
C ARG A 72 -11.71 -4.72 -1.57
N GLN A 73 -10.47 -4.29 -1.48
CA GLN A 73 -10.03 -3.25 -0.54
C GLN A 73 -10.11 -1.84 -1.11
N LEU A 74 -10.31 -1.69 -2.43
CA LEU A 74 -10.47 -0.42 -3.14
C LEU A 74 -11.40 0.59 -2.42
N PRO A 75 -12.64 0.24 -2.00
CA PRO A 75 -13.52 1.20 -1.32
C PRO A 75 -12.98 1.66 0.05
N ARG A 76 -12.16 0.84 0.72
CA ARG A 76 -11.48 1.25 1.96
C ARG A 76 -10.27 2.14 1.66
N LEU A 77 -9.52 1.85 0.61
CA LEU A 77 -8.35 2.64 0.17
C LEU A 77 -8.75 4.07 -0.19
N LEU A 78 -9.85 4.24 -0.93
CA LEU A 78 -10.39 5.55 -1.31
C LEU A 78 -10.80 6.44 -0.12
N ARG A 79 -10.98 5.87 1.09
CA ARG A 79 -11.31 6.61 2.31
C ARG A 79 -10.10 6.96 3.18
N THR A 80 -8.89 6.55 2.77
CA THR A 80 -7.68 6.75 3.59
C THR A 80 -6.88 7.97 3.14
N ARG A 81 -6.12 8.58 4.06
CA ARG A 81 -5.25 9.74 3.77
C ARG A 81 -4.26 9.48 2.63
N ALA A 82 -3.86 8.24 2.42
CA ALA A 82 -2.99 7.82 1.33
C ALA A 82 -3.57 8.10 -0.07
N PHE A 83 -4.90 8.20 -0.19
CA PHE A 83 -5.58 8.65 -1.40
C PHE A 83 -5.66 10.18 -1.47
N PHE A 84 -6.04 10.83 -0.36
CA PHE A 84 -6.26 12.28 -0.35
C PHE A 84 -4.99 13.11 -0.52
N VAL A 85 -3.83 12.65 -0.06
CA VAL A 85 -2.56 13.39 -0.22
C VAL A 85 -2.17 13.59 -1.69
N PRO A 86 -2.03 12.52 -2.51
CA PRO A 86 -1.74 12.69 -3.93
C PRO A 86 -2.88 13.39 -4.68
N LEU A 87 -4.14 13.16 -4.28
CA LEU A 87 -5.27 13.87 -4.88
C LEU A 87 -5.22 15.37 -4.62
N ALA A 88 -4.91 15.79 -3.39
CA ALA A 88 -4.75 17.19 -3.03
C ALA A 88 -3.59 17.84 -3.81
N ALA A 89 -2.48 17.12 -4.02
CA ALA A 89 -1.37 17.61 -4.83
C ALA A 89 -1.79 17.87 -6.29
N ILE A 90 -2.54 16.95 -6.90
CA ILE A 90 -3.10 17.16 -8.25
C ILE A 90 -4.04 18.36 -8.23
N ALA A 91 -5.02 18.38 -7.32
CA ALA A 91 -6.03 19.43 -7.26
C ALA A 91 -5.42 20.82 -7.08
N VAL A 92 -4.45 20.97 -6.17
CA VAL A 92 -3.74 22.24 -5.94
C VAL A 92 -2.94 22.63 -7.18
N THR A 93 -2.19 21.70 -7.78
CA THR A 93 -1.39 22.01 -8.97
C THR A 93 -2.28 22.44 -10.14
N THR A 94 -3.38 21.73 -10.38
CA THR A 94 -4.36 22.08 -11.39
C THR A 94 -4.96 23.45 -11.12
N ALA A 95 -5.43 23.73 -9.89
CA ALA A 95 -6.05 25.01 -9.55
C ALA A 95 -5.09 26.20 -9.66
N VAL A 96 -3.81 26.01 -9.31
CA VAL A 96 -2.78 27.04 -9.44
C VAL A 96 -2.40 27.24 -10.92
N ALA A 97 -2.29 26.17 -11.69
CA ALA A 97 -1.93 26.21 -13.10
C ALA A 97 -3.00 26.87 -13.99
N THR A 98 -4.27 26.91 -13.57
CA THR A 98 -5.34 27.62 -14.30
C THR A 98 -5.41 29.12 -14.00
N GLN A 99 -4.62 29.62 -13.06
CA GLN A 99 -4.55 31.05 -12.77
C GLN A 99 -3.78 31.80 -13.85
N GLN A 100 -4.28 32.99 -14.22
CA GLN A 100 -3.66 33.84 -15.24
C GLN A 100 -2.21 34.19 -14.87
N GLY A 101 -1.31 34.10 -15.85
CA GLY A 101 0.11 34.41 -15.70
C GLY A 101 0.93 33.39 -14.91
N VAL A 102 0.33 32.45 -14.17
CA VAL A 102 1.09 31.53 -13.30
C VAL A 102 1.93 30.54 -14.11
N LEU A 103 1.43 30.06 -15.24
CA LEU A 103 2.16 29.16 -16.14
C LEU A 103 3.44 29.78 -16.73
N SER A 104 3.60 31.11 -16.72
CA SER A 104 4.84 31.77 -17.13
C SER A 104 6.00 31.53 -16.15
N THR A 105 5.72 31.11 -14.91
CA THR A 105 6.75 30.89 -13.89
C THR A 105 7.37 29.50 -14.02
N SER A 106 8.70 29.41 -13.87
CA SER A 106 9.42 28.13 -13.96
C SER A 106 8.94 27.11 -12.91
N VAL A 107 8.52 27.58 -11.73
CA VAL A 107 8.00 26.71 -10.66
C VAL A 107 6.67 26.08 -11.06
N ALA A 108 5.76 26.84 -11.66
CA ALA A 108 4.49 26.30 -12.12
C ALA A 108 4.70 25.30 -13.28
N GLN A 109 5.59 25.61 -14.22
CA GLN A 109 5.92 24.70 -15.32
C GLN A 109 6.52 23.40 -14.80
N LEU A 110 7.45 23.48 -13.84
CA LEU A 110 8.03 22.30 -13.21
C LEU A 110 6.98 21.47 -12.47
N ALA A 111 6.06 22.12 -11.76
CA ALA A 111 4.97 21.45 -11.07
C ALA A 111 4.04 20.74 -12.05
N VAL A 112 3.62 21.41 -13.12
CA VAL A 112 2.79 20.82 -14.18
C VAL A 112 3.52 19.66 -14.85
N GLN A 113 4.79 19.82 -15.21
CA GLN A 113 5.58 18.75 -15.82
C GLN A 113 5.79 17.55 -14.89
N SER A 114 5.97 17.76 -13.59
CA SER A 114 6.28 16.69 -12.64
C SER A 114 5.03 15.98 -12.11
N ILE A 115 3.91 16.71 -12.02
CA ILE A 115 2.69 16.24 -11.37
C ILE A 115 1.64 15.87 -12.41
N LEU A 116 1.47 16.67 -13.46
CA LEU A 116 0.36 16.59 -14.42
C LEU A 116 0.74 15.93 -15.75
N LEU A 117 2.00 16.03 -16.19
CA LEU A 117 2.42 15.41 -17.45
C LEU A 117 2.73 13.90 -17.26
N PRO A 118 2.14 13.02 -18.08
CA PRO A 118 2.58 11.66 -18.27
C PRO A 118 4.05 11.59 -18.73
N PRO A 119 4.84 10.64 -18.19
CA PRO A 119 4.45 9.65 -17.21
C PRO A 119 4.41 10.30 -15.82
N ALA A 120 3.22 10.37 -15.22
CA ALA A 120 2.97 10.92 -13.88
C ALA A 120 3.50 9.98 -12.79
N PHE A 121 4.72 9.50 -13.01
CA PHE A 121 5.39 8.50 -12.22
C PHE A 121 5.46 8.96 -10.78
N VAL A 122 5.79 10.23 -10.53
CA VAL A 122 5.91 10.76 -9.17
C VAL A 122 4.62 10.60 -8.38
N ILE A 123 3.48 10.97 -8.95
CA ILE A 123 2.19 10.91 -8.25
C ILE A 123 1.64 9.49 -8.18
N ALA A 124 1.73 8.73 -9.28
CA ALA A 124 1.35 7.32 -9.29
C ALA A 124 2.21 6.47 -8.33
N PHE A 125 3.50 6.77 -8.26
CA PHE A 125 4.46 6.16 -7.32
C PHE A 125 4.18 6.60 -5.89
N LEU A 126 3.94 7.89 -5.63
CA LEU A 126 3.63 8.40 -4.30
C LEU A 126 2.35 7.76 -3.76
N ALA A 127 1.29 7.70 -4.57
CA ALA A 127 0.05 7.02 -4.23
C ALA A 127 0.27 5.52 -3.96
N GLY A 128 1.11 4.86 -4.77
CA GLY A 128 1.50 3.47 -4.56
C GLY A 128 2.33 3.25 -3.29
N MET A 129 3.21 4.18 -2.92
CA MET A 129 4.07 4.09 -1.74
C MET A 129 3.29 4.31 -0.45
N LEU A 130 2.33 5.24 -0.46
CA LEU A 130 1.51 5.56 0.70
C LEU A 130 0.54 4.42 1.06
N THR A 131 0.32 3.47 0.15
CA THR A 131 -0.59 2.36 0.36
C THR A 131 0.12 1.04 0.64
N ARG A 132 -0.43 0.31 1.62
CA ARG A 132 0.15 -0.95 2.09
C ARG A 132 -0.24 -2.14 1.20
N ARG A 133 -1.34 -2.01 0.44
CA ARG A 133 -1.95 -2.97 -0.49
C ARG A 133 -2.63 -2.20 -1.62
N GLY A 134 -2.75 -2.80 -2.82
CA GLY A 134 -3.37 -2.16 -3.98
C GLY A 134 -2.58 -1.02 -4.63
N SER A 135 -1.26 -0.99 -4.48
CA SER A 135 -0.41 0.11 -4.97
C SER A 135 -0.46 0.28 -6.49
N TRP A 136 -0.53 -0.83 -7.24
CA TRP A 136 -0.69 -0.84 -8.70
C TRP A 136 -2.03 -0.23 -9.13
N LEU A 137 -3.10 -0.52 -8.40
CA LEU A 137 -4.43 -0.03 -8.72
C LEU A 137 -4.54 1.48 -8.49
N LEU A 138 -3.96 1.96 -7.39
CA LEU A 138 -3.87 3.40 -7.13
C LEU A 138 -2.98 4.11 -8.13
N GLY A 139 -1.86 3.51 -8.53
CA GLY A 139 -1.02 4.06 -9.59
C GLY A 139 -1.80 4.25 -10.89
N GLY A 140 -2.58 3.25 -11.30
CA GLY A 140 -3.45 3.34 -12.48
C GLY A 140 -4.53 4.41 -12.37
N ILE A 141 -5.24 4.45 -11.24
CA ILE A 141 -6.26 5.47 -10.95
C ILE A 141 -5.64 6.87 -10.99
N PHE A 142 -4.50 7.08 -10.32
CA PHE A 142 -3.85 8.37 -10.29
C PHE A 142 -3.25 8.76 -11.62
N GLY A 143 -2.81 7.81 -12.45
CA GLY A 143 -2.49 8.07 -13.84
C GLY A 143 -3.68 8.76 -14.54
N VAL A 144 -4.85 8.11 -14.54
CA VAL A 144 -6.05 8.63 -15.21
C VAL A 144 -6.51 9.98 -14.62
N ILE A 145 -6.52 10.12 -13.29
CA ILE A 145 -6.88 11.40 -12.65
C ILE A 145 -5.92 12.51 -13.07
N THR A 146 -4.62 12.20 -13.16
CA THR A 146 -3.60 13.16 -13.57
C THR A 146 -3.82 13.62 -15.01
N TYR A 147 -4.15 12.70 -15.92
CA TYR A 147 -4.51 13.04 -17.29
C TYR A 147 -5.71 13.98 -17.34
N GLY A 148 -6.74 13.73 -16.53
CA GLY A 148 -7.89 14.63 -16.40
C GLY A 148 -7.50 16.03 -15.89
N GLY A 149 -6.59 16.11 -14.91
CA GLY A 149 -6.03 17.37 -14.45
C GLY A 149 -5.28 18.13 -15.56
N ALA A 150 -4.46 17.43 -16.35
CA ALA A 150 -3.74 18.02 -17.47
C ALA A 150 -4.70 18.50 -18.57
N LEU A 151 -5.74 17.72 -18.87
CA LEU A 151 -6.78 18.11 -19.81
C LEU A 151 -7.50 19.39 -19.36
N LEU A 152 -7.82 19.51 -18.07
CA LEU A 152 -8.43 20.73 -17.53
C LEU A 152 -7.49 21.93 -17.71
N VAL A 153 -6.22 21.81 -17.32
CA VAL A 153 -5.24 22.90 -17.49
C VAL A 153 -5.10 23.29 -18.96
N GLY A 154 -5.03 22.33 -19.89
CA GLY A 154 -4.96 22.63 -21.32
C GLY A 154 -6.23 23.28 -21.87
N SER A 155 -7.40 22.98 -21.29
CA SER A 155 -8.70 23.48 -21.77
C SER A 155 -9.03 24.89 -21.28
N VAL A 156 -8.62 25.25 -20.06
CA VAL A 156 -9.00 26.53 -19.42
C VAL A 156 -7.82 27.41 -19.00
N GLY A 157 -6.59 26.88 -19.00
CA GLY A 157 -5.39 27.63 -18.64
C GLY A 157 -4.96 28.61 -19.73
N ASP A 158 -4.29 29.68 -19.31
CA ASP A 158 -3.72 30.66 -20.23
C ASP A 158 -2.40 30.16 -20.83
N LEU A 159 -2.51 29.36 -21.89
CA LEU A 159 -1.37 28.80 -22.62
C LEU A 159 -0.63 29.86 -23.46
N SER A 160 -1.21 31.03 -23.68
CA SER A 160 -0.60 32.10 -24.48
C SER A 160 0.63 32.71 -23.79
N ALA A 161 0.68 32.60 -22.46
CA ALA A 161 1.82 32.96 -21.64
C ALA A 161 3.03 32.02 -21.81
N LEU A 162 2.87 30.88 -22.49
CA LEU A 162 3.93 29.93 -22.80
C LEU A 162 4.39 30.12 -24.26
N ASP A 163 5.71 30.12 -24.45
CA ASP A 163 6.29 30.14 -25.79
C ASP A 163 5.80 28.96 -26.65
N ALA A 164 5.70 29.14 -27.96
CA ALA A 164 5.24 28.11 -28.89
C ALA A 164 6.16 26.88 -28.93
N THR A 165 7.44 27.03 -28.59
CA THR A 165 8.38 25.91 -28.49
C THR A 165 8.36 25.20 -27.14
N ASN A 166 7.55 25.67 -26.18
CA ASN A 166 7.50 25.10 -24.84
C ASN A 166 6.87 23.69 -24.86
N PRO A 167 7.56 22.67 -24.30
CA PRO A 167 7.07 21.28 -24.33
C PRO A 167 5.80 21.08 -23.50
N VAL A 168 5.59 21.85 -22.43
CA VAL A 168 4.37 21.79 -21.61
C VAL A 168 3.18 22.29 -22.41
N ARG A 169 3.35 23.39 -23.16
CA ARG A 169 2.32 23.94 -24.04
C ARG A 169 1.92 22.92 -25.11
N ALA A 170 2.91 22.40 -25.84
CA ALA A 170 2.68 21.42 -26.91
C ALA A 170 1.91 20.20 -26.39
N PHE A 171 2.27 19.68 -25.21
CA PHE A 171 1.60 18.54 -24.61
C PHE A 171 0.15 18.85 -24.21
N LEU A 172 -0.10 20.00 -23.56
CA LEU A 172 -1.44 20.39 -23.12
C LEU A 172 -2.37 20.63 -24.32
N GLU A 173 -1.88 21.29 -25.38
CA GLU A 173 -2.62 21.48 -26.63
C GLU A 173 -2.92 20.14 -27.30
N GLN A 174 -1.94 19.23 -27.36
CA GLN A 174 -2.12 17.90 -27.91
C GLN A 174 -3.16 17.09 -27.12
N ASN A 175 -3.13 17.12 -25.79
CA ASN A 175 -4.13 16.45 -24.96
C ASN A 175 -5.55 16.94 -25.24
N VAL A 176 -5.75 18.26 -25.40
CA VAL A 176 -7.05 18.83 -25.73
C VAL A 176 -7.49 18.41 -27.13
N ALA A 177 -6.56 18.33 -28.09
CA ALA A 177 -6.85 17.82 -29.43
C ALA A 177 -7.25 16.35 -29.39
N HIS A 178 -6.50 15.51 -28.68
CA HIS A 178 -6.78 14.09 -28.50
C HIS A 178 -8.11 13.86 -27.79
N ALA A 179 -8.50 14.69 -26.83
CA ALA A 179 -9.80 14.56 -26.15
C ALA A 179 -11.02 14.73 -27.08
N LYS A 180 -10.84 15.38 -28.24
CA LYS A 180 -11.90 15.52 -29.26
C LYS A 180 -11.93 14.31 -30.21
N ASP A 181 -10.85 13.54 -30.28
CA ASP A 181 -10.77 12.29 -31.03
C ASP A 181 -10.91 11.09 -30.09
N GLY A 182 -12.06 10.42 -30.13
CA GLY A 182 -12.35 9.28 -29.27
C GLY A 182 -11.30 8.17 -29.34
N GLY A 183 -10.63 7.98 -30.48
CA GLY A 183 -9.56 6.99 -30.64
C GLY A 183 -8.28 7.40 -29.92
N ALA A 184 -7.84 8.65 -30.12
CA ALA A 184 -6.65 9.19 -29.46
C ALA A 184 -6.85 9.30 -27.94
N LEU A 185 -8.03 9.76 -27.49
CA LEU A 185 -8.39 9.80 -26.08
C LEU A 185 -8.33 8.41 -25.43
N ALA A 186 -8.89 7.39 -26.09
CA ALA A 186 -8.84 6.02 -25.58
C ALA A 186 -7.40 5.50 -25.48
N GLY A 187 -6.57 5.80 -26.48
CA GLY A 187 -5.13 5.48 -26.50
C GLY A 187 -4.37 6.14 -25.35
N ASP A 188 -4.58 7.43 -25.13
CA ASP A 188 -3.97 8.18 -24.03
C ASP A 188 -4.40 7.63 -22.66
N LEU A 189 -5.70 7.45 -22.45
CA LEU A 189 -6.24 6.90 -21.21
C LEU A 189 -5.67 5.51 -20.92
N TYR A 190 -5.56 4.66 -21.94
CA TYR A 190 -4.91 3.36 -21.83
C TYR A 190 -3.43 3.50 -21.46
N GLY A 191 -2.67 4.32 -22.18
CA GLY A 191 -1.24 4.53 -21.94
C GLY A 191 -0.96 5.07 -20.54
N VAL A 192 -1.76 6.03 -20.08
CA VAL A 192 -1.61 6.62 -18.75
C VAL A 192 -2.07 5.65 -17.65
N ALA A 193 -3.13 4.87 -17.87
CA ALA A 193 -3.54 3.83 -16.92
C ALA A 193 -2.46 2.74 -16.78
N VAL A 194 -1.92 2.24 -17.89
CA VAL A 194 -0.88 1.20 -17.90
C VAL A 194 0.39 1.70 -17.23
N SER A 195 0.88 2.89 -17.61
CA SER A 195 2.07 3.47 -16.98
C SER A 195 1.86 3.73 -15.48
N GLY A 196 0.68 4.22 -15.10
CA GLY A 196 0.28 4.37 -13.71
C GLY A 196 0.31 3.06 -12.94
N ILE A 197 -0.24 1.97 -13.51
CA ILE A 197 -0.23 0.63 -12.91
C ILE A 197 1.19 0.17 -12.62
N PHE A 198 2.11 0.31 -13.58
CA PHE A 198 3.51 -0.06 -13.39
C PHE A 198 4.22 0.81 -12.35
N ALA A 199 4.01 2.12 -12.37
CA ALA A 199 4.57 3.04 -11.37
C ALA A 199 4.10 2.68 -9.95
N GLY A 200 2.81 2.41 -9.79
CA GLY A 200 2.22 1.99 -8.51
C GLY A 200 2.70 0.60 -8.07
N ALA A 201 2.87 -0.34 -9.00
CA ALA A 201 3.40 -1.67 -8.71
C ALA A 201 4.86 -1.57 -8.22
N PHE A 202 5.68 -0.76 -8.90
CA PHE A 202 7.06 -0.49 -8.51
C PHE A 202 7.14 0.15 -7.12
N ALA A 203 6.26 1.11 -6.81
CA ALA A 203 6.18 1.72 -5.48
C ALA A 203 5.91 0.70 -4.36
N GLY A 204 4.97 -0.22 -4.59
CA GLY A 204 4.66 -1.30 -3.64
C GLY A 204 5.81 -2.29 -3.47
N TRP A 205 6.55 -2.58 -4.53
CA TRP A 205 7.78 -3.36 -4.49
C TRP A 205 8.90 -2.65 -3.70
N TYR A 206 9.17 -1.38 -4.02
CA TYR A 206 10.19 -0.57 -3.37
C TYR A 206 9.95 -0.42 -1.86
N GLY A 207 8.70 -0.15 -1.46
CA GLY A 207 8.32 -0.09 -0.05
C GLY A 207 8.49 -1.43 0.69
N ARG A 208 8.29 -2.58 0.03
CA ARG A 208 8.58 -3.90 0.62
C ARG A 208 10.07 -4.11 0.77
N PHE A 209 10.84 -3.77 -0.26
CA PHE A 209 12.29 -3.87 -0.28
C PHE A 209 12.96 -3.04 0.84
N LEU A 210 12.55 -1.78 1.02
CA LEU A 210 13.05 -0.93 2.11
C LEU A 210 12.72 -1.51 3.49
N ARG A 211 11.52 -2.07 3.67
CA ARG A 211 11.12 -2.72 4.94
C ARG A 211 11.92 -3.98 5.24
N SER A 212 12.30 -4.75 4.23
CA SER A 212 13.17 -5.93 4.41
C SER A 212 14.63 -5.57 4.71
N MET A 213 15.09 -4.39 4.27
CA MET A 213 16.43 -3.88 4.61
C MET A 213 16.48 -3.17 5.96
N SER A 214 15.34 -2.71 6.47
CA SER A 214 15.27 -2.10 7.80
C SER A 214 15.37 -3.19 8.88
N PRO A 215 16.20 -3.02 9.92
CA PRO A 215 16.17 -3.90 11.07
C PRO A 215 14.75 -3.94 11.63
N ALA A 216 14.21 -5.13 11.86
CA ALA A 216 12.85 -5.29 12.34
C ALA A 216 12.66 -4.48 13.63
N ARG A 217 11.77 -3.48 13.59
CA ARG A 217 11.38 -2.77 14.80
C ARG A 217 10.74 -3.80 15.74
N PRO A 218 11.24 -3.97 16.97
CA PRO A 218 10.70 -4.95 17.90
C PRO A 218 9.22 -4.65 18.10
N SER A 219 8.37 -5.67 17.97
CA SER A 219 6.94 -5.46 18.19
C SER A 219 6.71 -5.09 19.65
N SER A 220 5.60 -4.41 19.93
CA SER A 220 5.19 -4.12 21.31
C SER A 220 5.05 -5.38 22.18
N ARG A 221 4.85 -6.55 21.54
CA ARG A 221 4.82 -7.85 22.21
C ARG A 221 6.23 -8.32 22.60
N ASP A 222 7.22 -8.08 21.74
CA ASP A 222 8.63 -8.43 22.00
C ASP A 222 9.24 -7.52 23.07
N LEU A 223 8.87 -6.24 23.06
CA LEU A 223 9.22 -5.29 24.13
C LEU A 223 8.64 -5.74 25.47
N ARG A 224 7.33 -6.05 25.53
CA ARG A 224 6.69 -6.59 26.75
C ARG A 224 7.31 -7.91 27.23
N ARG A 225 7.76 -8.75 26.31
CA ARG A 225 8.42 -10.02 26.64
C ARG A 225 9.81 -9.79 27.23
N ARG A 226 10.58 -8.83 26.70
CA ARG A 226 11.87 -8.39 27.27
C ARG A 226 11.69 -7.79 28.66
N ASP A 227 10.70 -6.92 28.84
CA ASP A 227 10.41 -6.30 30.15
C ASP A 227 10.03 -7.35 31.19
N ALA A 228 9.26 -8.38 30.79
CA ALA A 228 8.88 -9.48 31.67
C ALA A 228 10.07 -10.38 32.05
N THR A 229 11.02 -10.61 31.13
CA THR A 229 12.25 -11.35 31.43
C THR A 229 13.22 -10.55 32.31
N GLN A 230 13.32 -9.24 32.11
CA GLN A 230 14.19 -8.37 32.90
C GLN A 230 13.70 -8.24 34.35
N ARG A 231 12.38 -8.18 34.57
CA ARG A 231 11.78 -8.22 35.90
C ARG A 231 11.99 -9.53 36.66
N LYS A 232 12.08 -10.67 35.96
CA LYS A 232 12.39 -11.98 36.57
C LYS A 232 13.87 -12.18 36.88
N GLY A 233 14.76 -11.51 36.15
CA GLY A 233 16.22 -11.60 36.36
C GLY A 233 16.76 -10.74 37.52
N GLY A 234 15.99 -9.76 38.00
CA GLY A 234 16.40 -8.85 39.08
C GLY A 234 16.21 -9.39 40.51
N SER A 235 15.69 -10.61 40.69
CA SER A 235 15.36 -11.19 42.00
C SER A 235 16.48 -12.04 42.63
N ARG A 236 17.70 -11.99 42.09
CA ARG A 236 18.86 -12.69 42.66
C ARG A 236 20.05 -11.75 42.77
N ARG A 237 19.98 -10.79 43.70
CA ARG A 237 21.12 -10.25 44.43
C ARG A 237 20.67 -9.87 45.82
#